data_AF-A0A4Y8I8I7-F1
#
_entry.id   AF-A0A4Y8I8I7-F1
#
_cell.length_a   1.000
_cell.length_b   1.000
_cell.length_c   1.000
_cell.angle_alpha   90.00
_cell.angle_beta   90.00
_cell.angle_gamma   90.00
#
_symmetry.space_group_name_H-M   'P 1'
#
loop_
_entity.id
_entity.type
_entity.pdbx_description
1 polymer ?
#
loop_
_entity_poly.entity_id
_entity_poly.type
_entity_poly.pdbx_seq_one_letter_code
_entity_poly.pdbx_strand_id
1 'polypeptide(L)'
;MNEFLVHLKPWIPFISLLTAVSAAVAAGAAWRSARITNKAIRAPIILKLLSEYASHEMLENLRLLSIWNDRSAGTDDLPTDELDRARRFVSHYFFKIYKLVDTNVVKEAFVRRLISSDQTDLYITVIESLEADLNPDYDQTPFDFFRDLHSPRWYQFFDK
;
A
#
# COMPACT_ATOMS: atom_id res chain seq x y z
N MET A 1 -20.99 39.32 47.01
CA MET A 1 -20.59 38.43 45.90
C MET A 1 -21.14 38.85 44.53
N ASN A 2 -22.18 39.71 44.44
CA ASN A 2 -22.78 40.10 43.15
C ASN A 2 -22.13 41.31 42.44
N GLU A 3 -21.36 42.16 43.13
CA GLU A 3 -20.76 43.36 42.50
C GLU A 3 -19.64 43.04 41.49
N PHE A 4 -18.94 41.92 41.67
CA PHE A 4 -17.85 41.52 40.77
C PHE A 4 -18.36 41.16 39.35
N LEU A 5 -19.57 40.61 39.24
CA LEU A 5 -20.17 40.21 37.96
C LEU A 5 -20.63 41.41 37.11
N VAL A 6 -20.94 42.54 37.75
CA VAL A 6 -21.38 43.76 37.04
C VAL A 6 -20.23 44.39 36.26
N HIS A 7 -19.00 44.35 36.79
CA HIS A 7 -17.81 44.87 36.11
C HIS A 7 -17.29 44.00 34.96
N LEU A 8 -17.58 42.69 34.98
CA LEU A 8 -17.12 41.73 33.96
C LEU A 8 -18.01 41.71 32.69
N LYS A 9 -19.28 42.09 32.81
CA LYS A 9 -20.27 42.05 31.72
C LYS A 9 -19.83 42.71 30.40
N PRO A 10 -19.17 43.88 30.37
CA PRO A 10 -18.70 44.49 29.11
C PRO A 10 -17.51 43.76 28.47
N TRP A 11 -16.76 42.95 29.23
CA TRP A 11 -15.58 42.23 28.74
C TRP A 11 -15.87 40.84 28.17
N ILE A 12 -17.02 40.25 28.50
CA ILE A 12 -17.47 38.94 28.00
C ILE A 12 -17.32 38.79 26.46
N PRO A 13 -17.76 39.74 25.61
CA PRO A 13 -17.61 39.59 24.16
C PRO A 13 -16.14 39.52 23.73
N PHE A 14 -15.24 40.29 24.35
CA PHE A 14 -13.81 40.26 24.05
C PHE A 14 -13.16 38.92 24.43
N ILE A 15 -13.52 38.37 25.59
CA ILE A 15 -13.03 37.05 26.02
C ILE A 15 -13.52 35.96 25.06
N SER A 16 -14.79 36.02 24.63
CA SER A 16 -15.34 35.05 23.67
C SER A 16 -14.69 35.13 22.28
N LEU A 17 -14.30 36.33 21.86
CA LEU A 17 -13.58 36.52 20.60
C LEU A 17 -12.16 35.94 20.70
N LEU A 18 -11.46 36.20 21.81
CA LEU A 18 -10.12 35.67 22.08
C LEU A 18 -10.11 34.14 22.13
N THR A 19 -11.10 33.51 22.76
CA THR A 19 -11.22 32.05 22.78
C THR A 19 -11.53 31.48 21.40
N ALA A 20 -12.40 32.12 20.61
CA ALA A 20 -12.70 31.71 19.24
C ALA A 20 -11.46 31.78 18.32
N VAL A 21 -10.68 32.85 18.40
CA VAL A 21 -9.42 33.00 17.64
C VAL A 21 -8.41 31.93 18.07
N SER A 22 -8.28 31.67 19.37
CA SER A 22 -7.37 30.64 19.89
C SER A 22 -7.77 29.25 19.41
N ALA A 23 -9.06 28.93 19.39
CA ALA A 23 -9.57 27.67 18.85
C ALA A 23 -9.31 27.53 17.34
N ALA A 24 -9.48 28.61 16.56
CA ALA A 24 -9.20 28.60 15.13
C ALA A 24 -7.70 28.38 14.83
N VAL A 25 -6.80 29.01 15.60
CA VAL A 25 -5.35 28.79 15.47
C VAL A 25 -4.98 27.36 15.85
N ALA A 26 -5.53 26.83 16.95
CA ALA A 26 -5.30 25.45 17.37
C ALA A 26 -5.80 24.45 16.32
N ALA A 27 -6.98 24.66 15.74
CA ALA A 27 -7.51 23.84 14.66
C ALA A 27 -6.63 23.90 13.41
N GLY A 28 -6.15 25.09 13.03
CA GLY A 28 -5.21 25.27 11.92
C GLY A 28 -3.87 24.58 12.13
N ALA A 29 -3.32 24.67 13.35
CA ALA A 29 -2.09 24.00 13.74
C ALA A 29 -2.26 22.48 13.76
N ALA A 30 -3.37 21.97 14.30
CA ALA A 30 -3.72 20.55 14.31
C ALA A 30 -3.87 20.00 12.88
N TRP A 31 -4.51 20.74 11.98
CA TRP A 31 -4.65 20.35 10.58
C TRP A 31 -3.30 20.28 9.85
N ARG A 32 -2.42 21.27 10.06
CA ARG A 32 -1.05 21.24 9.51
C ARG A 32 -0.23 20.09 10.11
N SER A 33 -0.32 19.89 11.42
CA SER A 33 0.36 18.81 12.13
C SER A 33 -0.08 17.45 11.58
N ALA A 34 -1.38 17.22 11.44
CA ALA A 34 -1.92 16.01 10.84
C ALA A 34 -1.35 15.74 9.44
N ARG A 35 -1.22 16.78 8.59
CA ARG A 35 -0.62 16.63 7.25
C ARG A 35 0.87 16.27 7.29
N ILE A 36 1.64 16.83 8.22
CA ILE A 36 3.08 16.55 8.37
C ILE A 36 3.28 15.14 8.96
N THR A 37 2.52 14.80 10.00
CA THR A 37 2.55 13.48 10.64
C THR A 37 2.18 12.37 9.66
N ASN A 38 1.18 12.60 8.80
CA ASN A 38 0.83 11.63 7.75
C ASN A 38 1.99 11.34 6.79
N LYS A 39 2.83 12.33 6.46
CA LYS A 39 4.03 12.09 5.64
C LYS A 39 5.11 11.36 6.43
N ALA A 40 5.33 11.75 7.69
CA ALA A 40 6.34 11.16 8.55
C ALA A 40 6.07 9.67 8.86
N ILE A 41 4.80 9.27 9.01
CA ILE A 41 4.42 7.86 9.26
C ILE A 41 4.60 6.99 8.00
N ARG A 42 4.40 7.56 6.80
CA ARG A 42 4.47 6.81 5.54
C ARG A 42 5.90 6.50 5.10
N ALA A 43 6.84 7.41 5.34
CA ALA A 43 8.22 7.27 4.86
C ALA A 43 8.92 5.98 5.36
N PRO A 44 8.86 5.62 6.66
CA PRO A 44 9.44 4.37 7.15
C PRO A 44 8.83 3.13 6.52
N ILE A 45 7.52 3.11 6.27
CA ILE A 45 6.83 1.98 5.63
C ILE A 45 7.33 1.80 4.20
N ILE A 46 7.42 2.89 3.44
CA ILE A 46 7.91 2.88 2.06
C ILE A 46 9.38 2.45 2.02
N LEU A 47 10.21 3.01 2.90
CA LEU A 47 11.63 2.63 2.98
C LEU A 47 11.80 1.14 3.33
N LYS A 48 10.96 0.61 4.24
CA LYS A 48 10.96 -0.81 4.58
C LYS A 48 10.62 -1.67 3.36
N LEU A 49 9.58 -1.35 2.61
CA LEU A 49 9.22 -2.07 1.38
C LEU A 49 10.33 -2.03 0.32
N LEU A 50 10.94 -0.87 0.14
CA LEU A 50 12.07 -0.70 -0.76
C LEU A 50 13.28 -1.53 -0.33
N SER A 51 13.59 -1.53 0.96
CA SER A 51 14.69 -2.32 1.51
C SER A 51 14.43 -3.83 1.43
N GLU A 52 13.18 -4.26 1.63
CA GLU A 52 12.77 -5.66 1.50
C GLU A 52 12.88 -6.12 0.04
N TYR A 53 12.47 -5.28 -0.91
CA TYR A 53 12.62 -5.57 -2.34
C TYR A 53 14.08 -5.61 -2.79
N ALA A 54 14.90 -4.67 -2.31
CA ALA A 54 16.32 -4.59 -2.62
C ALA A 54 17.17 -5.62 -1.85
N SER A 55 16.56 -6.47 -1.02
CA SER A 55 17.26 -7.49 -0.26
C SER A 55 17.83 -8.57 -1.18
N HIS A 56 18.94 -9.18 -0.75
CA HIS A 56 19.54 -10.30 -1.48
C HIS A 56 18.57 -11.49 -1.56
N GLU A 57 17.85 -11.76 -0.47
CA GLU A 57 16.85 -12.82 -0.38
C GLU A 57 15.73 -12.64 -1.41
N MET A 58 15.19 -11.42 -1.59
CA MET A 58 14.18 -11.17 -2.62
C MET A 58 14.71 -11.49 -4.02
N LEU A 59 15.94 -11.06 -4.34
CA LEU A 59 16.56 -11.32 -5.63
C LEU A 59 16.78 -12.82 -5.88
N GLU A 60 17.21 -13.57 -4.87
CA GLU A 60 17.37 -15.03 -4.97
C GLU A 60 16.03 -15.72 -5.24
N ASN A 61 14.98 -15.36 -4.49
CA ASN A 61 13.64 -15.91 -4.68
C ASN A 61 13.08 -15.58 -6.07
N LEU A 62 13.21 -14.33 -6.53
CA LEU A 62 12.77 -13.93 -7.87
C LEU A 62 13.53 -14.68 -8.98
N ARG A 63 14.84 -14.89 -8.81
CA ARG A 63 15.64 -15.69 -9.76
C ARG A 63 15.20 -17.14 -9.79
N LEU A 64 14.96 -17.75 -8.64
CA LEU A 64 14.49 -19.13 -8.56
C LEU A 64 13.15 -19.29 -9.29
N LEU A 65 12.21 -18.38 -9.05
CA LEU A 65 10.91 -18.36 -9.70
C LEU A 65 11.02 -18.13 -11.21
N SER A 66 11.90 -17.22 -11.65
CA SER A 66 12.16 -16.99 -13.09
C SER A 66 12.74 -18.23 -13.77
N ILE A 67 13.75 -18.88 -13.16
CA ILE A 67 14.36 -20.09 -13.72
C ILE A 67 13.34 -21.22 -13.80
N TRP A 68 12.47 -21.34 -12.79
CA TRP A 68 11.39 -22.32 -12.82
C TRP A 68 10.43 -22.03 -13.96
N ASN A 69 9.97 -20.78 -14.12
CA ASN A 69 9.05 -20.38 -15.19
C ASN A 69 9.61 -20.69 -16.59
N ASP A 70 10.91 -20.48 -16.80
CA ASP A 70 11.57 -20.81 -18.07
C ASP A 70 11.61 -22.33 -18.35
N ARG A 71 11.61 -23.16 -17.30
CA ARG A 71 11.67 -24.63 -17.39
C ARG A 71 10.31 -25.29 -17.42
N SER A 72 9.35 -24.77 -16.66
CA SER A 72 8.01 -25.35 -16.47
C SER A 72 7.10 -25.19 -17.68
N ALA A 73 7.52 -24.44 -18.71
CA ALA A 73 6.82 -24.29 -19.99
C ALA A 73 6.59 -25.60 -20.80
N GLY A 74 6.74 -26.78 -20.18
CA GLY A 74 6.42 -28.07 -20.78
C GLY A 74 6.50 -29.30 -19.86
N THR A 75 6.54 -29.14 -18.52
CA THR A 75 6.69 -30.27 -17.59
C THR A 75 5.85 -30.07 -16.31
N ASP A 76 5.05 -31.10 -15.95
CA ASP A 76 4.21 -31.18 -14.74
C ASP A 76 5.01 -31.39 -13.43
N ASP A 77 6.17 -30.76 -13.30
CA ASP A 77 6.96 -30.88 -12.07
C ASP A 77 6.32 -30.02 -10.96
N LEU A 78 5.78 -30.72 -9.95
CA LEU A 78 5.21 -30.09 -8.76
C LEU A 78 6.24 -29.19 -8.05
N PRO A 79 5.80 -28.12 -7.37
CA PRO A 79 6.70 -27.21 -6.67
C PRO A 79 7.55 -27.94 -5.62
N THR A 80 8.86 -27.71 -5.63
CA THR A 80 9.74 -28.12 -4.53
C THR A 80 9.45 -27.26 -3.29
N ASP A 81 9.83 -27.74 -2.10
CA ASP A 81 9.71 -26.96 -0.85
C ASP A 81 10.42 -25.59 -0.93
N GLU A 82 11.49 -25.50 -1.71
CA GLU A 82 12.22 -24.26 -1.96
C GLU A 82 11.41 -23.30 -2.84
N LEU A 83 10.77 -23.82 -3.89
CA LEU A 83 9.91 -23.05 -4.77
C LEU A 83 8.66 -22.53 -4.05
N ASP A 84 8.00 -23.37 -3.25
CA ASP A 84 6.84 -22.94 -2.46
C ASP A 84 7.22 -21.86 -1.44
N ARG A 85 8.41 -21.96 -0.82
CA ARG A 85 8.93 -20.90 0.05
C ARG A 85 9.13 -19.60 -0.71
N ALA A 86 9.77 -19.64 -1.89
CA ALA A 86 10.00 -18.47 -2.71
C ALA A 86 8.69 -17.82 -3.18
N ARG A 87 7.75 -18.64 -3.63
CA ARG A 87 6.39 -18.23 -3.99
C ARG A 87 5.71 -17.50 -2.84
N ARG A 88 5.67 -18.10 -1.65
CA ARG A 88 5.06 -17.47 -0.45
C ARG A 88 5.76 -16.15 -0.09
N PHE A 89 7.09 -16.12 -0.17
CA PHE A 89 7.88 -14.93 0.16
C PHE A 89 7.51 -13.75 -0.76
N VAL A 90 7.53 -13.98 -2.08
CA VAL A 90 7.17 -12.96 -3.07
C VAL A 90 5.68 -12.61 -3.00
N SER A 91 4.79 -13.60 -2.88
CA SER A 91 3.35 -13.37 -2.73
C SER A 91 3.03 -12.49 -1.53
N HIS A 92 3.67 -12.76 -0.39
CA HIS A 92 3.49 -11.96 0.81
C HIS A 92 3.99 -10.52 0.65
N TYR A 93 5.09 -10.30 -0.09
CA TYR A 93 5.58 -8.96 -0.41
C TYR A 93 4.54 -8.16 -1.22
N PHE A 94 4.01 -8.72 -2.30
CA PHE A 94 2.98 -8.05 -3.11
C PHE A 94 1.67 -7.85 -2.33
N PHE A 95 1.27 -8.82 -1.50
CA PHE A 95 0.10 -8.68 -0.64
C PHE A 95 0.21 -7.53 0.37
N LYS A 96 1.40 -7.32 0.97
CA LYS A 96 1.65 -6.14 1.83
C LYS A 96 1.41 -4.84 1.08
N ILE A 97 1.87 -4.74 -0.16
CA ILE A 97 1.68 -3.54 -0.99
C ILE A 97 0.21 -3.34 -1.30
N TYR A 98 -0.48 -4.38 -1.74
CA TYR A 98 -1.93 -4.35 -1.96
C TYR A 98 -2.67 -3.84 -0.70
N LYS A 99 -2.39 -4.40 0.48
CA LYS A 99 -3.02 -3.97 1.73
C LYS A 99 -2.73 -2.52 2.10
N LEU A 100 -1.56 -1.99 1.77
CA LEU A 100 -1.27 -0.57 1.99
C LEU A 100 -2.05 0.36 1.05
N VAL A 101 -2.39 -0.10 -0.14
CA VAL A 101 -3.27 0.63 -1.07
C VAL A 101 -4.72 0.52 -0.64
N ASP A 102 -5.19 -0.68 -0.33
CA ASP A 102 -6.54 -0.99 0.17
C ASP A 102 -6.88 -0.15 1.41
N THR A 103 -5.93 -0.01 2.33
CA THR A 103 -6.07 0.84 3.54
C THR A 103 -5.80 2.34 3.30
N ASN A 104 -5.57 2.75 2.05
CA ASN A 104 -5.30 4.14 1.65
C ASN A 104 -4.07 4.78 2.35
N VAL A 105 -3.17 3.96 2.89
CA VAL A 105 -1.87 4.38 3.44
C VAL A 105 -0.96 4.85 2.31
N VAL A 106 -0.98 4.11 1.20
CA VAL A 106 -0.26 4.41 -0.04
C VAL A 106 -1.26 4.63 -1.17
N LYS A 107 -0.98 5.58 -2.06
CA LYS A 107 -1.82 5.82 -3.24
C LYS A 107 -1.43 4.86 -4.37
N GLU A 108 -2.41 4.33 -5.09
CA GLU A 108 -2.17 3.46 -6.25
C GLU A 108 -1.19 4.09 -7.26
N ALA A 109 -1.32 5.39 -7.56
CA ALA A 109 -0.41 6.10 -8.46
C ALA A 109 1.06 6.09 -8.01
N PHE A 110 1.32 5.95 -6.70
CA PHE A 110 2.68 5.75 -6.19
C PHE A 110 3.15 4.32 -6.45
N VAL A 111 2.32 3.32 -6.17
CA VAL A 111 2.64 1.90 -6.42
C VAL A 111 2.92 1.64 -7.90
N ARG A 112 2.13 2.23 -8.80
CA ARG A 112 2.33 2.17 -10.26
C ARG A 112 3.70 2.69 -10.73
N ARG A 113 4.32 3.59 -9.96
CA ARG A 113 5.68 4.11 -10.25
C ARG A 113 6.76 3.30 -9.56
N LEU A 114 6.41 2.64 -8.46
CA LEU A 114 7.32 1.86 -7.63
C LEU A 114 7.57 0.48 -8.24
N ILE A 115 6.51 -0.16 -8.72
CA ILE A 115 6.53 -1.50 -9.30
C ILE A 115 6.53 -1.36 -10.83
N SER A 116 7.43 -2.07 -11.49
CA SER A 116 7.47 -2.12 -12.95
C SER A 116 6.41 -3.07 -13.51
N SER A 117 6.08 -2.92 -14.80
CA SER A 117 5.26 -3.89 -15.53
C SER A 117 5.87 -5.28 -15.41
N ASP A 118 7.18 -5.42 -15.62
CA ASP A 118 7.86 -6.71 -15.66
C ASP A 118 7.78 -7.46 -14.32
N GLN A 119 7.86 -6.73 -13.20
CA GLN A 119 7.67 -7.29 -11.86
C GLN A 119 6.23 -7.78 -11.66
N THR A 120 5.28 -7.02 -12.16
CA THR A 120 3.86 -7.36 -12.11
C THR A 120 3.56 -8.57 -12.98
N ASP A 121 4.14 -8.62 -14.17
CA ASP A 121 4.01 -9.74 -15.11
C ASP A 121 4.60 -11.01 -14.49
N LEU A 122 5.77 -10.95 -13.85
CA LEU A 122 6.33 -12.10 -13.14
C LEU A 122 5.42 -12.54 -11.98
N TYR A 123 4.88 -11.60 -11.21
CA TYR A 123 3.96 -11.91 -10.12
C TYR A 123 2.70 -12.62 -10.62
N ILE A 124 2.09 -12.12 -11.70
CA ILE A 124 0.88 -12.71 -12.29
C ILE A 124 1.22 -14.04 -12.97
N THR A 125 2.16 -14.06 -13.90
CA THR A 125 2.42 -15.26 -14.72
C THR A 125 2.98 -16.42 -13.90
N VAL A 126 3.84 -16.15 -12.92
CA VAL A 126 4.52 -17.20 -12.15
C VAL A 126 3.80 -17.50 -10.84
N ILE A 127 3.59 -16.47 -10.00
CA ILE A 127 3.05 -16.71 -8.66
C ILE A 127 1.58 -17.08 -8.70
N GLU A 128 0.76 -16.42 -9.53
CA GLU A 128 -0.67 -16.73 -9.63
C GLU A 128 -0.88 -18.16 -10.15
N SER A 129 -0.16 -18.55 -11.20
CA SER A 129 -0.22 -19.91 -11.75
C SER A 129 0.12 -20.95 -10.69
N LEU A 130 1.19 -20.72 -9.92
CA LEU A 130 1.58 -21.60 -8.82
C LEU A 130 0.54 -21.66 -7.69
N GLU A 131 -0.15 -20.56 -7.37
CA GLU A 131 -1.23 -20.56 -6.39
C GLU A 131 -2.45 -21.33 -6.89
N ALA A 132 -2.81 -21.16 -8.17
CA ALA A 132 -3.92 -21.85 -8.80
C ALA A 132 -3.72 -23.38 -8.82
N ASP A 133 -2.49 -23.82 -9.10
CA ASP A 133 -2.13 -25.25 -9.08
C ASP A 133 -2.22 -25.86 -7.68
N LEU A 134 -1.86 -25.08 -6.64
CA LEU A 134 -1.87 -25.53 -5.25
C LEU A 134 -3.26 -25.46 -4.60
N ASN A 135 -4.04 -24.44 -4.94
CA ASN A 135 -5.37 -24.19 -4.39
C ASN A 135 -6.24 -23.47 -5.43
N PRO A 136 -7.18 -24.18 -6.09
CA PRO A 136 -8.09 -23.57 -7.06
C PRO A 136 -8.96 -22.43 -6.50
N ASP A 137 -9.21 -22.40 -5.18
CA ASP A 137 -10.04 -21.41 -4.49
C ASP A 137 -9.21 -20.28 -3.84
N TYR A 138 -8.05 -19.93 -4.40
CA TYR A 138 -7.20 -18.86 -3.87
C TYR A 138 -7.83 -17.45 -4.03
N ASP A 139 -7.40 -16.51 -3.19
CA ASP A 139 -7.84 -15.10 -3.28
C ASP A 139 -7.18 -14.40 -4.49
N GLN A 140 -7.99 -14.14 -5.51
CA GLN A 140 -7.56 -13.48 -6.75
C GLN A 140 -7.46 -11.96 -6.62
N THR A 141 -8.06 -11.36 -5.58
CA THR A 141 -8.17 -9.90 -5.44
C THR A 141 -6.83 -9.15 -5.54
N PRO A 142 -5.73 -9.62 -4.89
CA PRO A 142 -4.44 -8.98 -5.03
C PRO A 142 -3.90 -9.06 -6.47
N PHE A 143 -4.09 -10.19 -7.15
CA PHE A 143 -3.63 -10.40 -8.52
C PHE A 143 -4.37 -9.51 -9.51
N ASP A 144 -5.70 -9.42 -9.38
CA ASP A 144 -6.53 -8.52 -10.18
C ASP A 144 -6.11 -7.06 -10.02
N PHE A 145 -5.83 -6.63 -8.78
CA PHE A 145 -5.31 -5.28 -8.50
C PHE A 145 -4.02 -4.99 -9.28
N PHE A 146 -3.05 -5.92 -9.28
CA PHE A 146 -1.80 -5.72 -10.00
C PHE A 146 -1.98 -5.82 -11.52
N ARG A 147 -2.89 -6.68 -12.01
CA ARG A 147 -3.26 -6.75 -13.42
C ARG A 147 -3.81 -5.42 -13.93
N ASP A 148 -4.69 -4.80 -13.15
CA ASP A 148 -5.25 -3.48 -13.43
C ASP A 148 -4.23 -2.34 -13.31
N LEU A 149 -3.20 -2.51 -12.47
CA LEU A 149 -2.16 -1.51 -12.22
C LEU A 149 -1.36 -1.16 -13.47
N HIS A 150 -1.19 -2.09 -14.42
CA HIS A 150 -0.46 -1.83 -15.67
C HIS A 150 -1.29 -2.10 -16.93
N SER A 151 -2.55 -2.54 -16.79
CA SER A 151 -3.47 -2.63 -17.92
C SER A 151 -3.57 -1.28 -18.66
N PRO A 152 -3.51 -1.28 -20.00
CA PRO A 152 -3.78 -0.07 -20.77
C PRO A 152 -5.20 0.41 -20.47
N ARG A 153 -5.34 1.68 -20.10
CA ARG A 153 -6.63 2.28 -19.67
C ARG A 153 -7.77 2.15 -20.69
N TRP A 154 -7.47 1.80 -21.95
CA TRP A 154 -8.45 1.54 -23.00
C TRP A 154 -9.07 0.13 -22.95
N TYR A 155 -8.49 -0.84 -22.24
CA TYR A 155 -9.07 -2.17 -22.05
C TYR A 155 -10.34 -2.16 -21.18
N GLN A 156 -10.46 -1.22 -20.24
CA GLN A 156 -11.63 -1.08 -19.36
C GLN A 156 -12.93 -0.66 -20.09
N PHE A 157 -12.87 -0.34 -21.39
CA PHE A 157 -14.04 0.03 -22.20
C PHE A 157 -14.61 -1.11 -23.03
N PHE A 158 -13.93 -2.25 -23.15
CA PHE A 158 -14.34 -3.36 -24.02
C PHE A 158 -14.96 -4.58 -23.31
N ASP A 159 -14.92 -4.61 -21.97
CA ASP A 159 -15.47 -5.70 -21.13
C ASP A 159 -16.77 -5.29 -20.39
N LYS A 160 -17.68 -4.56 -21.05
CA LYS A 160 -19.04 -4.30 -20.55
C LYS A 160 -20.11 -4.73 -21.54
#